data_AF-A0A974A5L6-F1
#
_entry.id   AF-A0A974A5L6-F1
#
_cell.length_a   1.000
_cell.length_b   1.000
_cell.length_c   1.000
_cell.angle_alpha   90.00
_cell.angle_beta   90.00
_cell.angle_gamma   90.00
#
_symmetry.space_group_name_H-M   'P 1'
#
loop_
_entity.id
_entity.type
_entity.pdbx_description
1 polymer ?
#
loop_
_entity_poly.entity_id
_entity_poly.type
_entity_poly.pdbx_seq_one_letter_code
_entity_poly.pdbx_strand_id
1 'polypeptide(L)'
;MGRLRCYCFDQSCRATAPRVEPDNQVALPVVVGRSVGQGGANVRNDVLTIQQALNAVGTSQGGPTPRLATDGLVGPLTRAAIGRFQKQNISFVDFRIDPNGPTIQALNRILRASLPILASGSSRSLAPRSGVGQVAPPAPTFTVTDEMMEQMFDDTLPISRACVKSALRTLTAAKVMGTIESPAQTLVRKHFAVLLSDPPPPDFVLIERTFRAIDRELSVAALSPATTFIKFPFTLSFNEMAESRTLALAISNGVTMRGETVQLDRTNGTSATLRADAVVIAPVYFFASSDLQIGTLIHELAHFVGRPDGHPDCIDDPPDRSSSDASLARLPPDRRPRIAEFYALFAFEAHFGRSMFRVLLQF
;
A
#
# COMPACT_ATOMS: atom_id res chain seq x y z
N MET A 1 18.87 -14.77 16.37
CA MET A 1 17.89 -15.21 15.34
C MET A 1 16.81 -14.13 15.25
N GLY A 2 17.03 -13.11 14.40
CA GLY A 2 16.06 -12.04 14.18
C GLY A 2 14.89 -12.57 13.35
N ARG A 3 13.66 -12.34 13.80
CA ARG A 3 12.45 -12.67 13.05
C ARG A 3 12.02 -11.44 12.26
N LEU A 4 11.98 -11.54 10.93
CA LEU A 4 11.34 -10.56 10.04
C LEU A 4 9.85 -10.44 10.43
N ARG A 5 9.39 -9.27 10.90
CA ARG A 5 7.98 -9.02 11.24
C ARG A 5 7.56 -7.58 11.01
N CYS A 6 6.92 -7.29 9.87
CA CYS A 6 6.14 -6.06 9.68
C CYS A 6 4.66 -6.41 9.45
N TYR A 7 3.77 -5.75 10.23
CA TYR A 7 2.31 -5.84 10.12
C TYR A 7 1.76 -4.41 10.15
N CYS A 8 1.39 -3.86 9.00
CA CYS A 8 0.72 -2.57 8.98
C CYS A 8 -0.82 -2.79 9.06
N PHE A 9 -1.46 -2.16 10.04
CA PHE A 9 -2.91 -1.95 10.22
C PHE A 9 -3.66 -3.07 10.97
N ASP A 10 -4.24 -2.80 12.16
CA ASP A 10 -5.08 -3.71 12.97
C ASP A 10 -6.59 -3.43 12.72
N GLN A 11 -7.41 -4.44 12.40
CA GLN A 11 -8.27 -5.31 13.25
C GLN A 11 -9.65 -4.73 13.63
N SER A 12 -10.66 -5.04 12.81
CA SER A 12 -11.85 -5.72 13.32
C SER A 12 -12.46 -6.58 12.22
N CYS A 13 -12.70 -7.86 12.51
CA CYS A 13 -13.95 -8.56 12.19
C CYS A 13 -13.84 -10.01 12.66
N ARG A 14 -14.67 -10.36 13.65
CA ARG A 14 -14.98 -11.75 13.98
C ARG A 14 -15.69 -12.40 12.79
N ALA A 15 -15.31 -13.63 12.48
CA ALA A 15 -15.89 -14.40 11.41
C ALA A 15 -17.32 -14.85 11.74
N THR A 16 -18.25 -14.52 10.85
CA THR A 16 -19.38 -15.38 10.52
C THR A 16 -19.44 -15.48 9.02
N ALA A 17 -19.11 -16.66 8.49
CA ALA A 17 -19.17 -16.94 7.06
C ALA A 17 -20.62 -16.97 6.58
N PRO A 18 -20.97 -16.29 5.47
CA PRO A 18 -22.16 -16.61 4.71
C PRO A 18 -21.82 -17.40 3.45
N ARG A 19 -22.78 -18.25 3.08
CA ARG A 19 -22.78 -19.23 2.00
C ARG A 19 -22.62 -18.58 0.62
N VAL A 20 -21.97 -19.31 -0.28
CA VAL A 20 -21.96 -19.05 -1.73
C VAL A 20 -23.35 -19.43 -2.29
N GLU A 21 -24.04 -18.46 -2.89
CA GLU A 21 -25.22 -18.67 -3.73
C GLU A 21 -24.86 -18.33 -5.20
N PRO A 22 -25.49 -18.98 -6.21
CA PRO A 22 -25.01 -19.00 -7.58
C PRO A 22 -25.46 -17.79 -8.42
N ASP A 23 -24.66 -17.54 -9.46
CA ASP A 23 -24.87 -16.73 -10.68
C ASP A 23 -26.14 -15.84 -10.72
N ASN A 24 -26.01 -14.54 -10.41
CA ASN A 24 -27.08 -13.56 -10.58
C ASN A 24 -26.69 -12.53 -11.64
N GLN A 25 -27.53 -12.41 -12.66
CA GLN A 25 -27.37 -11.48 -13.78
C GLN A 25 -27.27 -10.03 -13.28
N VAL A 26 -26.33 -9.25 -13.82
CA VAL A 26 -26.17 -7.82 -13.47
C VAL A 26 -27.40 -7.06 -13.99
N ALA A 27 -28.24 -6.54 -13.07
CA ALA A 27 -29.37 -5.69 -13.44
C ALA A 27 -28.85 -4.36 -14.03
N LEU A 28 -29.28 -4.04 -15.27
CA LEU A 28 -28.96 -2.78 -15.94
C LEU A 28 -30.13 -1.80 -15.88
N PRO A 29 -29.89 -0.48 -15.70
CA PRO A 29 -28.58 0.11 -15.42
C PRO A 29 -28.08 -0.23 -14.01
N VAL A 30 -26.76 -0.38 -13.89
CA VAL A 30 -26.05 -0.39 -12.61
C VAL A 30 -26.28 0.97 -11.95
N VAL A 31 -26.91 0.95 -10.77
CA VAL A 31 -27.17 2.14 -9.95
C VAL A 31 -26.65 1.88 -8.55
N VAL A 32 -26.05 2.90 -7.93
CA VAL A 32 -25.64 2.88 -6.52
C VAL A 32 -26.27 4.06 -5.79
N GLY A 33 -26.68 3.85 -4.54
CA GLY A 33 -27.27 4.90 -3.70
C GLY A 33 -26.23 5.81 -3.04
N ARG A 34 -25.03 5.30 -2.79
CA ARG A 34 -23.90 6.03 -2.21
C ARG A 34 -22.59 5.69 -2.94
N SER A 35 -21.53 6.44 -2.63
CA SER A 35 -20.24 6.26 -3.28
C SER A 35 -19.52 4.98 -2.83
N VAL A 36 -18.88 4.30 -3.77
CA VAL A 36 -18.16 3.03 -3.59
C VAL A 36 -16.71 3.21 -4.00
N GLY A 37 -15.76 2.74 -3.19
CA GLY A 37 -14.32 2.86 -3.45
C GLY A 37 -13.60 3.76 -2.46
N GLN A 38 -12.53 4.42 -2.92
CA GLN A 38 -11.67 5.24 -2.08
C GLN A 38 -12.43 6.42 -1.46
N GLY A 39 -12.45 6.49 -0.12
CA GLY A 39 -13.17 7.52 0.63
C GLY A 39 -14.70 7.51 0.41
N GLY A 40 -15.25 6.44 -0.16
CA GLY A 40 -16.68 6.26 -0.38
C GLY A 40 -17.43 5.82 0.88
N ALA A 41 -18.76 5.92 0.85
CA ALA A 41 -19.62 5.41 1.93
C ALA A 41 -19.57 3.87 2.04
N ASN A 42 -19.28 3.19 0.93
CA ASN A 42 -19.03 1.74 0.87
C ASN A 42 -20.16 0.90 1.49
N VAL A 43 -21.41 1.32 1.28
CA VAL A 43 -22.60 0.58 1.74
C VAL A 43 -22.64 -0.77 1.04
N ARG A 44 -22.70 -1.86 1.81
CA ARG A 44 -22.55 -3.25 1.33
C ARG A 44 -23.31 -3.56 0.03
N ASN A 45 -24.57 -3.13 -0.10
CA ASN A 45 -25.38 -3.37 -1.30
C ASN A 45 -24.84 -2.67 -2.56
N ASP A 46 -24.35 -1.44 -2.41
CA ASP A 46 -23.73 -0.70 -3.51
C ASP A 46 -22.40 -1.37 -3.91
N VAL A 47 -21.65 -1.88 -2.92
CA VAL A 47 -20.38 -2.57 -3.16
C VAL A 47 -20.59 -3.88 -3.91
N LEU A 48 -21.57 -4.69 -3.50
CA LEU A 48 -21.95 -5.92 -4.21
C LEU A 48 -22.31 -5.62 -5.67
N THR A 49 -23.14 -4.59 -5.88
CA THR A 49 -23.54 -4.13 -7.21
C THR A 49 -22.34 -3.77 -8.08
N ILE A 50 -21.38 -3.01 -7.55
CA ILE A 50 -20.17 -2.61 -8.28
C ILE A 50 -19.23 -3.81 -8.53
N GLN A 51 -19.05 -4.71 -7.57
CA GLN A 51 -18.21 -5.90 -7.76
C GLN A 51 -18.77 -6.80 -8.87
N GLN A 52 -20.08 -7.02 -8.88
CA GLN A 52 -20.77 -7.77 -9.95
C GLN A 52 -20.60 -7.07 -11.31
N ALA A 53 -20.85 -5.77 -11.35
CA ALA A 53 -20.77 -4.99 -12.59
C ALA A 53 -19.34 -4.97 -13.16
N LEU A 54 -18.32 -4.77 -12.32
CA LEU A 54 -16.92 -4.83 -12.75
C LEU A 54 -16.56 -6.22 -13.26
N ASN A 55 -17.00 -7.29 -12.60
CA ASN A 55 -16.77 -8.68 -13.04
C ASN A 55 -17.41 -9.02 -14.39
N ALA A 56 -18.46 -8.29 -14.78
CA ALA A 56 -19.11 -8.43 -16.09
C ALA A 56 -18.39 -7.66 -17.21
N VAL A 57 -17.45 -6.76 -16.88
CA VAL A 57 -16.62 -6.07 -17.87
C VAL A 57 -15.49 -7.00 -18.33
N GLY A 58 -15.26 -7.07 -19.64
CA GLY A 58 -14.13 -7.82 -20.21
C GLY A 58 -12.78 -7.25 -19.77
N THR A 59 -11.77 -8.10 -19.65
CA THR A 59 -10.43 -7.71 -19.19
C THR A 59 -9.76 -6.67 -20.09
N SER A 60 -9.99 -6.74 -21.40
CA SER A 60 -9.56 -5.76 -22.41
C SER A 60 -10.28 -4.41 -22.32
N GLN A 61 -11.42 -4.38 -21.65
CA GLN A 61 -12.24 -3.17 -21.41
C GLN A 61 -12.07 -2.63 -19.99
N GLY A 62 -11.00 -3.05 -19.28
CA GLY A 62 -10.68 -2.57 -17.94
C GLY A 62 -11.35 -3.37 -16.81
N GLY A 63 -11.98 -4.50 -17.14
CA GLY A 63 -12.48 -5.44 -16.15
C GLY A 63 -11.37 -6.04 -15.28
N PRO A 64 -11.69 -6.49 -14.06
CA PRO A 64 -10.74 -7.07 -13.13
C PRO A 64 -10.21 -8.42 -13.64
N THR A 65 -8.91 -8.65 -13.46
CA THR A 65 -8.26 -9.93 -13.79
C THR A 65 -7.33 -10.28 -12.62
N PRO A 66 -7.68 -11.29 -11.77
CA PRO A 66 -8.89 -12.11 -11.80
C PRO A 66 -10.17 -11.35 -11.41
N ARG A 67 -11.34 -11.98 -11.60
CA ARG A 67 -12.62 -11.45 -11.12
C ARG A 67 -12.61 -11.26 -9.60
N LEU A 68 -13.27 -10.21 -9.13
CA LEU A 68 -13.47 -9.89 -7.72
C LEU A 68 -14.37 -10.93 -7.03
N ALA A 69 -14.13 -11.17 -5.75
CA ALA A 69 -15.14 -11.76 -4.89
C ALA A 69 -16.30 -10.76 -4.71
N THR A 70 -17.53 -11.22 -4.88
CA THR A 70 -18.74 -10.41 -4.67
C THR A 70 -19.17 -10.51 -3.21
N ASP A 71 -18.38 -9.93 -2.31
CA ASP A 71 -18.54 -10.04 -0.86
C ASP A 71 -19.15 -8.78 -0.20
N GLY A 72 -19.24 -7.69 -0.96
CA GLY A 72 -19.73 -6.40 -0.49
C GLY A 72 -18.70 -5.62 0.31
N LEU A 73 -17.42 -5.99 0.22
CA LEU A 73 -16.30 -5.33 0.91
C LEU A 73 -15.48 -4.48 -0.04
N VAL A 74 -15.22 -3.24 0.35
CA VAL A 74 -14.30 -2.35 -0.39
C VAL A 74 -12.89 -2.55 0.12
N GLY A 75 -12.28 -3.65 -0.31
CA GLY A 75 -10.87 -3.93 -0.09
C GLY A 75 -9.95 -3.30 -1.15
N PRO A 76 -8.62 -3.49 -1.01
CA PRO A 76 -7.64 -3.08 -2.02
C PRO A 76 -7.99 -3.54 -3.44
N LEU A 77 -8.59 -4.73 -3.57
CA LEU A 77 -8.94 -5.36 -4.84
C LEU A 77 -10.13 -4.67 -5.52
N THR A 78 -11.20 -4.40 -4.78
CA THR A 78 -12.35 -3.64 -5.27
C THR A 78 -11.90 -2.25 -5.73
N ARG A 79 -11.03 -1.58 -4.96
CA ARG A 79 -10.46 -0.28 -5.34
C ARG A 79 -9.58 -0.39 -6.59
N ALA A 80 -8.70 -1.38 -6.67
CA ALA A 80 -7.82 -1.59 -7.82
C ALA A 80 -8.62 -1.87 -9.10
N ALA A 81 -9.71 -2.65 -9.01
CA ALA A 81 -10.60 -2.90 -10.12
C ALA A 81 -11.32 -1.62 -10.58
N ILE A 82 -11.76 -0.78 -9.64
CA ILE A 82 -12.29 0.55 -9.97
C ILE A 82 -11.22 1.38 -10.70
N GLY A 83 -10.01 1.45 -10.16
CA GLY A 83 -8.93 2.24 -10.76
C GLY A 83 -8.52 1.74 -12.14
N ARG A 84 -8.44 0.42 -12.34
CA ARG A 84 -8.17 -0.21 -13.65
C ARG A 84 -9.26 0.13 -14.66
N PHE A 85 -10.52 0.00 -14.25
CA PHE A 85 -11.66 0.35 -15.09
C PHE A 85 -11.64 1.84 -15.47
N GLN A 86 -11.33 2.71 -14.52
CA GLN A 86 -11.21 4.15 -14.74
C GLN A 86 -10.10 4.48 -15.72
N LYS A 87 -8.90 3.95 -15.50
CA LYS A 87 -7.72 4.15 -16.36
C LYS A 87 -8.02 3.78 -17.82
N GLN A 88 -8.82 2.74 -18.03
CA GLN A 88 -9.15 2.25 -19.37
C GLN A 88 -10.27 3.05 -20.05
N ASN A 89 -11.20 3.65 -19.29
CA ASN A 89 -12.48 4.11 -19.85
C ASN A 89 -12.82 5.59 -19.59
N ILE A 90 -12.10 6.29 -18.71
CA ILE A 90 -12.28 7.72 -18.43
C ILE A 90 -10.92 8.43 -18.29
N SER A 91 -10.93 9.76 -18.19
CA SER A 91 -9.73 10.60 -18.24
C SER A 91 -8.98 10.77 -16.91
N PHE A 92 -9.49 10.22 -15.80
CA PHE A 92 -8.88 10.34 -14.48
C PHE A 92 -9.10 9.09 -13.63
N VAL A 93 -8.22 8.87 -12.65
CA VAL A 93 -8.25 7.71 -11.75
C VAL A 93 -8.22 8.20 -10.32
N ASP A 94 -9.30 7.95 -9.59
CA ASP A 94 -9.44 8.31 -8.17
C ASP A 94 -9.89 7.12 -7.29
N PHE A 95 -10.05 5.94 -7.90
CA PHE A 95 -10.46 4.69 -7.26
C PHE A 95 -11.84 4.75 -6.62
N ARG A 96 -12.72 5.64 -7.09
CA ARG A 96 -14.05 5.89 -6.53
C ARG A 96 -15.14 5.92 -7.61
N ILE A 97 -16.32 5.42 -7.26
CA ILE A 97 -17.53 5.47 -8.08
C ILE A 97 -18.60 6.22 -7.29
N ASP A 98 -19.00 7.39 -7.76
CA ASP A 98 -20.10 8.19 -7.18
C ASP A 98 -21.43 7.94 -7.91
N PRO A 99 -22.58 8.08 -7.20
CA PRO A 99 -23.90 8.04 -7.83
C PRO A 99 -23.99 9.05 -8.98
N ASN A 100 -24.51 8.61 -10.13
CA ASN A 100 -24.63 9.41 -11.36
C ASN A 100 -23.30 9.96 -11.93
N GLY A 101 -22.14 9.56 -11.38
CA GLY A 101 -20.82 10.05 -11.81
C GLY A 101 -20.30 9.46 -13.12
N PRO A 102 -19.18 9.97 -13.64
CA PRO A 102 -18.62 9.57 -14.94
C PRO A 102 -18.23 8.08 -14.97
N THR A 103 -17.71 7.52 -13.87
CA THR A 103 -17.33 6.11 -13.80
C THR A 103 -18.53 5.17 -13.96
N ILE A 104 -19.65 5.43 -13.26
CA ILE A 104 -20.84 4.56 -13.34
C ILE A 104 -21.58 4.71 -14.67
N GLN A 105 -21.53 5.90 -15.29
CA GLN A 105 -22.04 6.10 -16.65
C GLN A 105 -21.22 5.31 -17.67
N ALA A 106 -19.89 5.31 -17.54
CA ALA A 106 -19.01 4.51 -18.41
C ALA A 106 -19.24 3.00 -18.24
N LEU A 107 -19.39 2.54 -17.00
CA LEU A 107 -19.68 1.14 -16.69
C LEU A 107 -20.98 0.67 -17.35
N ASN A 108 -22.06 1.45 -17.21
CA ASN A 108 -23.33 1.17 -17.86
C ASN A 108 -23.26 1.16 -19.40
N ARG A 109 -22.47 2.06 -20.00
CA ARG A 109 -22.31 2.10 -21.47
C ARG A 109 -21.67 0.82 -22.00
N ILE A 110 -20.60 0.37 -21.35
CA ILE A 110 -19.85 -0.83 -21.75
C ILE A 110 -20.73 -2.06 -21.57
N LEU A 111 -21.38 -2.21 -20.41
CA LEU A 111 -22.24 -3.38 -20.15
C LEU A 111 -23.46 -3.44 -21.09
N ARG A 112 -24.03 -2.30 -21.50
CA ARG A 112 -25.09 -2.26 -22.53
C ARG A 112 -24.57 -2.67 -23.91
N ALA A 113 -23.37 -2.23 -24.28
CA ALA A 113 -22.75 -2.60 -25.55
C ALA A 113 -22.36 -4.09 -25.61
N SER A 114 -22.18 -4.73 -24.46
CA SER A 114 -21.88 -6.16 -24.33
C SER A 114 -23.10 -7.09 -24.35
N LEU A 115 -24.33 -6.55 -24.38
CA LEU A 115 -25.54 -7.36 -24.57
C LEU A 115 -25.72 -7.73 -26.05
N PRO A 116 -25.99 -9.01 -26.39
CA PRO A 116 -26.39 -9.36 -27.74
C PRO A 116 -27.72 -8.69 -28.09
N ILE A 117 -27.77 -7.98 -29.22
CA ILE A 117 -29.02 -7.50 -29.82
C ILE A 117 -29.82 -8.73 -30.26
N LEU A 118 -30.73 -9.23 -29.41
CA LEU A 118 -31.76 -10.17 -29.84
C LEU A 118 -33.01 -9.37 -30.22
N ALA A 119 -33.00 -8.91 -31.46
CA ALA A 119 -34.23 -8.74 -32.21
C ALA A 119 -34.86 -10.13 -32.45
N SER A 120 -36.16 -10.24 -32.15
CA SER A 120 -37.12 -11.26 -32.59
C SER A 120 -36.76 -12.75 -32.50
N GLY A 121 -37.46 -13.44 -31.60
CA GLY A 121 -38.23 -14.62 -31.99
C GLY A 121 -37.74 -16.00 -31.52
N SER A 122 -38.67 -16.69 -30.87
CA SER A 122 -38.85 -18.15 -30.84
C SER A 122 -37.99 -18.97 -29.86
N SER A 123 -38.66 -19.33 -28.78
CA SER A 123 -38.29 -20.36 -27.81
C SER A 123 -38.19 -21.73 -28.48
N ARG A 124 -37.06 -22.43 -28.34
CA ARG A 124 -37.03 -23.90 -28.28
C ARG A 124 -35.99 -24.41 -27.27
N SER A 125 -36.54 -25.17 -26.31
CA SER A 125 -35.91 -26.05 -25.35
C SER A 125 -34.95 -27.06 -26.01
N LEU A 126 -33.80 -27.33 -25.37
CA LEU A 126 -33.01 -28.56 -25.55
C LEU A 126 -32.35 -28.97 -24.22
N ALA A 127 -32.43 -30.27 -23.97
CA ALA A 127 -32.15 -31.04 -22.75
C ALA A 127 -30.68 -31.01 -22.25
N PRO A 128 -30.38 -31.51 -21.04
CA PRO A 128 -29.07 -31.35 -20.40
C PRO A 128 -28.04 -32.33 -20.99
N ARG A 129 -26.86 -31.81 -21.33
CA ARG A 129 -25.68 -32.63 -21.64
C ARG A 129 -24.86 -32.84 -20.38
N SER A 130 -24.73 -34.10 -19.98
CA SER A 130 -23.74 -34.59 -19.02
C SER A 130 -22.33 -34.17 -19.47
N GLY A 131 -21.63 -33.40 -18.63
CA GLY A 131 -20.29 -32.89 -18.89
C GLY A 131 -19.31 -33.39 -17.83
N VAL A 132 -18.32 -34.16 -18.31
CA VAL A 132 -17.11 -34.63 -17.65
C VAL A 132 -16.53 -33.61 -16.67
N GLY A 133 -16.16 -34.07 -15.46
CA GLY A 133 -15.59 -33.25 -14.40
C GLY A 133 -14.41 -32.41 -14.87
N GLN A 134 -14.64 -31.12 -15.06
CA GLN A 134 -13.58 -30.14 -15.21
C GLN A 134 -12.93 -29.95 -13.84
N VAL A 135 -11.67 -30.37 -13.73
CA VAL A 135 -10.79 -29.95 -12.64
C VAL A 135 -10.78 -28.43 -12.65
N ALA A 136 -11.16 -27.81 -11.53
CA ALA A 136 -11.16 -26.36 -11.40
C ALA A 136 -9.77 -25.81 -11.78
N PRO A 137 -9.67 -24.77 -12.62
CA PRO A 137 -8.38 -24.18 -12.94
C PRO A 137 -7.64 -23.76 -11.65
N PRO A 138 -6.31 -23.91 -11.59
CA PRO A 138 -5.54 -23.55 -10.40
C PRO A 138 -5.79 -22.09 -10.04
N ALA A 139 -5.89 -21.83 -8.73
CA ALA A 139 -6.12 -20.48 -8.22
C ALA A 139 -5.07 -19.50 -8.76
N PRO A 140 -5.45 -18.28 -9.14
CA PRO A 140 -4.52 -17.29 -9.67
C PRO A 140 -3.44 -16.97 -8.64
N THR A 141 -2.21 -16.83 -9.13
CA THR A 141 -1.03 -16.51 -8.32
C THR A 141 -0.32 -15.26 -8.85
N PHE A 142 0.56 -14.69 -8.04
CA PHE A 142 1.26 -13.46 -8.34
C PHE A 142 2.73 -13.54 -7.91
N THR A 143 3.61 -13.03 -8.76
CA THR A 143 5.05 -12.94 -8.55
C THR A 143 5.49 -11.51 -8.84
N VAL A 144 6.40 -10.96 -8.05
CA VAL A 144 7.04 -9.68 -8.37
C VAL A 144 7.97 -9.90 -9.56
N THR A 145 7.74 -9.18 -10.66
CA THR A 145 8.57 -9.28 -11.87
C THR A 145 9.68 -8.23 -11.88
N ASP A 146 10.66 -8.40 -12.78
CA ASP A 146 11.73 -7.41 -12.95
C ASP A 146 11.18 -6.10 -13.51
N GLU A 147 10.25 -6.15 -14.46
CA GLU A 147 9.62 -4.96 -15.04
C GLU A 147 8.87 -4.14 -13.98
N MET A 148 8.25 -4.81 -13.01
CA MET A 148 7.60 -4.11 -11.90
C MET A 148 8.61 -3.39 -10.99
N MET A 149 9.76 -4.03 -10.71
CA MET A 149 10.83 -3.40 -9.95
C MET A 149 11.43 -2.21 -10.69
N GLU A 150 11.68 -2.36 -11.99
CA GLU A 150 12.15 -1.28 -12.87
C GLU A 150 11.18 -0.09 -12.83
N GLN A 151 9.87 -0.34 -12.97
CA GLN A 151 8.86 0.72 -12.87
C GLN A 151 8.88 1.41 -11.49
N MET A 152 9.04 0.65 -10.41
CA MET A 152 9.19 1.24 -9.06
C MET A 152 10.45 2.12 -8.98
N PHE A 153 11.57 1.69 -9.56
CA PHE A 153 12.81 2.44 -9.58
C PHE A 153 12.71 3.73 -10.38
N ASP A 154 11.95 3.73 -11.48
CA ASP A 154 11.79 4.91 -12.33
C ASP A 154 10.75 5.89 -11.78
N ASP A 155 9.64 5.39 -11.24
CA ASP A 155 8.53 6.25 -10.82
C ASP A 155 8.61 6.68 -9.36
N THR A 156 8.93 5.74 -8.46
CA THR A 156 8.72 5.93 -7.02
C THR A 156 10.00 6.32 -6.30
N LEU A 157 11.11 5.65 -6.62
CA LEU A 157 12.40 5.89 -5.97
C LEU A 157 12.89 7.35 -6.06
N PRO A 158 12.75 8.07 -7.21
CA PRO A 158 13.16 9.47 -7.30
C PRO A 158 12.31 10.38 -6.39
N ILE A 159 11.02 10.07 -6.25
CA ILE A 159 10.11 10.83 -5.39
C ILE A 159 10.43 10.59 -3.92
N SER A 160 10.69 9.34 -3.52
CA SER A 160 11.15 9.01 -2.15
C SER A 160 12.44 9.75 -1.80
N ARG A 161 13.40 9.83 -2.74
CA ARG A 161 14.62 10.63 -2.57
C ARG A 161 14.35 12.12 -2.45
N ALA A 162 13.42 12.65 -3.24
CA ALA A 162 13.02 14.06 -3.12
C ALA A 162 12.38 14.36 -1.75
N CYS A 163 11.61 13.41 -1.20
CA CYS A 163 11.03 13.52 0.15
C CYS A 163 12.10 13.59 1.24
N VAL A 164 13.08 12.68 1.19
CA VAL A 164 14.19 12.65 2.16
C VAL A 164 15.05 13.92 2.06
N LYS A 165 15.30 14.43 0.85
CA LYS A 165 15.99 15.72 0.67
C LYS A 165 15.20 16.89 1.23
N SER A 166 13.87 16.90 1.08
CA SER A 166 13.02 17.91 1.73
C SER A 166 13.10 17.81 3.26
N ALA A 167 13.05 16.61 3.84
CA ALA A 167 13.26 16.40 5.27
C ALA A 167 14.60 16.99 5.76
N LEU A 168 15.70 16.69 5.08
CA LEU A 168 17.03 17.21 5.44
C LEU A 168 17.11 18.74 5.37
N ARG A 169 16.47 19.36 4.35
CA ARG A 169 16.37 20.83 4.27
C ARG A 169 15.56 21.41 5.44
N THR A 170 14.43 20.79 5.78
CA THR A 170 13.62 21.21 6.92
C THR A 170 14.37 21.10 8.24
N LEU A 171 15.09 20.00 8.47
CA LEU A 171 15.92 19.84 9.67
C LEU A 171 17.03 20.89 9.73
N THR A 172 17.69 21.16 8.60
CA THR A 172 18.72 22.20 8.53
C THR A 172 18.13 23.58 8.88
N ALA A 173 16.97 23.92 8.33
CA ALA A 173 16.28 25.17 8.65
C ALA A 173 15.88 25.25 10.13
N ALA A 174 15.31 24.17 10.68
CA ALA A 174 14.92 24.10 12.09
C ALA A 174 16.12 24.31 13.03
N LYS A 175 17.26 23.69 12.71
CA LYS A 175 18.53 23.82 13.43
C LYS A 175 19.10 25.23 13.38
N VAL A 176 19.11 25.87 12.20
CA VAL A 176 19.59 27.25 12.02
C VAL A 176 18.76 28.25 12.83
N MET A 177 17.44 28.04 12.90
CA MET A 177 16.55 28.90 13.69
C MET A 177 16.70 28.68 15.21
N GLY A 178 17.37 27.61 15.66
CA GLY A 178 17.65 27.35 17.08
C GLY A 178 16.38 27.28 17.93
N THR A 179 16.16 28.26 18.80
CA THR A 179 14.98 28.36 19.66
C THR A 179 13.86 29.26 19.09
N ILE A 180 14.07 29.85 17.91
CA ILE A 180 13.11 30.76 17.27
C ILE A 180 12.03 29.96 16.55
N GLU A 181 10.77 30.12 16.97
CA GLU A 181 9.65 29.42 16.31
C GLU A 181 9.60 29.68 14.79
N SER A 182 9.50 28.61 14.02
CA SER A 182 9.44 28.64 12.57
C SER A 182 8.64 27.44 12.04
N PRO A 183 8.12 27.50 10.79
CA PRO A 183 7.42 26.37 10.19
C PRO A 183 8.22 25.06 10.23
N ALA A 184 9.55 25.15 10.07
CA ALA A 184 10.44 24.00 10.16
C ALA A 184 10.47 23.39 11.56
N GLN A 185 10.56 24.21 12.61
CA GLN A 185 10.49 23.73 13.99
C GLN A 185 9.12 23.15 14.34
N THR A 186 8.05 23.77 13.86
CA THR A 186 6.68 23.25 14.04
C THR A 186 6.53 21.87 13.43
N LEU A 187 7.08 21.64 12.24
CA LEU A 187 7.01 20.33 11.59
C LEU A 187 7.82 19.25 12.33
N VAL A 188 9.02 19.60 12.82
CA VAL A 188 9.83 18.69 13.65
C VAL A 188 9.09 18.33 14.94
N ARG A 189 8.52 19.34 15.62
CA ARG A 189 7.75 19.16 16.86
C ARG A 189 6.50 18.31 16.63
N LYS A 190 5.79 18.53 15.51
CA LYS A 190 4.58 17.78 15.14
C LYS A 190 4.86 16.27 15.07
N HIS A 191 5.89 15.88 14.33
CA HIS A 191 6.18 14.46 14.06
C HIS A 191 6.98 13.81 15.19
N PHE A 192 8.03 14.47 15.68
CA PHE A 192 8.96 13.85 16.62
C PHE A 192 8.81 14.31 18.07
N ALA A 193 7.95 15.29 18.36
CA ALA A 193 7.82 15.89 19.69
C ALA A 193 9.14 16.43 20.28
N VAL A 194 10.09 16.79 19.41
CA VAL A 194 11.39 17.35 19.80
C VAL A 194 11.33 18.88 19.78
N LEU A 195 11.76 19.49 20.88
CA LEU A 195 12.02 20.93 20.99
C LEU A 195 13.51 21.18 20.78
N LEU A 196 13.86 22.12 19.89
CA LEU A 196 15.26 22.45 19.61
C LEU A 196 15.88 23.30 20.72
N SER A 197 17.16 23.07 20.94
CA SER A 197 18.06 23.81 21.83
C SER A 197 19.41 24.01 21.15
N ASP A 198 20.27 24.85 21.72
CA ASP A 198 21.69 24.97 21.33
C ASP A 198 22.58 24.53 22.51
N PRO A 199 23.29 23.39 22.42
CA PRO A 199 23.38 22.49 21.27
C PRO A 199 22.09 21.69 21.01
N PRO A 200 21.91 21.13 19.79
CA PRO A 200 20.74 20.31 19.46
C PRO A 200 20.61 19.10 20.39
N PRO A 201 19.37 18.74 20.80
CA PRO A 201 19.17 17.61 21.71
C PRO A 201 19.52 16.27 21.03
N PRO A 202 19.86 15.22 21.81
CA PRO A 202 20.25 13.92 21.27
C PRO A 202 19.25 13.34 20.27
N ASP A 203 17.95 13.47 20.52
CA ASP A 203 16.90 12.98 19.63
C ASP A 203 16.89 13.73 18.28
N PHE A 204 17.19 15.04 18.26
CA PHE A 204 17.35 15.77 16.99
C PHE A 204 18.55 15.26 16.20
N VAL A 205 19.67 14.99 16.89
CA VAL A 205 20.89 14.44 16.27
C VAL A 205 20.62 13.04 15.72
N LEU A 206 19.84 12.20 16.42
CA LEU A 206 19.39 10.90 15.92
C LEU A 206 18.61 11.05 14.62
N ILE A 207 17.60 11.91 14.59
CA ILE A 207 16.75 12.14 13.40
C ILE A 207 17.60 12.62 12.21
N GLU A 208 18.48 13.60 12.43
CA GLU A 208 19.36 14.14 11.40
C GLU A 208 20.31 13.06 10.86
N ARG A 209 20.91 12.25 11.75
CA ARG A 209 21.78 11.13 11.36
C ARG A 209 21.04 10.10 10.52
N THR A 210 19.85 9.69 10.93
CA THR A 210 19.04 8.68 10.24
C THR A 210 18.66 9.15 8.84
N PHE A 211 18.14 10.37 8.68
CA PHE A 211 17.81 10.89 7.34
C PHE A 211 19.03 11.03 6.43
N ARG A 212 20.20 11.42 6.97
CA ARG A 212 21.44 11.45 6.18
C ARG A 212 21.86 10.06 5.72
N ALA A 213 21.65 9.03 6.54
CA ALA A 213 21.91 7.66 6.15
C ALA A 213 20.91 7.18 5.08
N ILE A 214 19.61 7.48 5.22
CA ILE A 214 18.61 7.19 4.19
C ILE A 214 18.97 7.87 2.84
N ASP A 215 19.37 9.15 2.84
CA ASP A 215 19.75 9.85 1.59
C ASP A 215 20.99 9.24 0.92
N ARG A 216 21.94 8.73 1.71
CA ARG A 216 23.09 7.99 1.18
C ARG A 216 22.65 6.70 0.51
N GLU A 217 21.81 5.91 1.17
CA GLU A 217 21.29 4.65 0.60
C GLU A 217 20.47 4.90 -0.66
N LEU A 218 19.59 5.91 -0.67
CA LEU A 218 18.85 6.29 -1.87
C LEU A 218 19.75 6.81 -3.00
N SER A 219 20.91 7.40 -2.68
CA SER A 219 21.89 7.82 -3.68
C SER A 219 22.65 6.64 -4.26
N VAL A 220 22.94 5.60 -3.47
CA VAL A 220 23.48 4.32 -3.97
C VAL A 220 22.45 3.61 -4.84
N ALA A 221 21.21 3.49 -4.35
CA ALA A 221 20.13 2.87 -5.10
C ALA A 221 19.80 3.60 -6.41
N ALA A 222 19.99 4.91 -6.50
CA ALA A 222 19.82 5.65 -7.76
C ALA A 222 20.85 5.26 -8.84
N LEU A 223 22.00 4.70 -8.45
CA LEU A 223 23.02 4.21 -9.39
C LEU A 223 22.87 2.70 -9.66
N SER A 224 22.49 1.94 -8.64
CA SER A 224 22.30 0.50 -8.74
C SER A 224 21.17 0.04 -7.80
N PRO A 225 19.90 0.12 -8.21
CA PRO A 225 18.78 -0.13 -7.31
C PRO A 225 18.77 -1.54 -6.70
N ALA A 226 19.21 -2.53 -7.49
CA ALA A 226 19.30 -3.93 -7.08
C ALA A 226 20.32 -4.21 -5.96
N THR A 227 21.21 -3.26 -5.64
CA THR A 227 22.07 -3.40 -4.45
C THR A 227 21.32 -3.15 -3.16
N THR A 228 20.21 -2.41 -3.19
CA THR A 228 19.44 -2.06 -2.00
C THR A 228 18.09 -2.78 -1.98
N PHE A 229 17.42 -2.91 -3.13
CA PHE A 229 16.08 -3.48 -3.23
C PHE A 229 16.08 -4.83 -3.94
N ILE A 230 15.39 -5.81 -3.36
CA ILE A 230 15.23 -7.14 -3.96
C ILE A 230 13.76 -7.55 -4.01
N LYS A 231 13.45 -8.44 -4.97
CA LYS A 231 12.12 -9.00 -5.14
C LYS A 231 11.80 -9.97 -4.01
N PHE A 232 10.55 -9.99 -3.56
CA PHE A 232 10.05 -11.08 -2.76
C PHE A 232 10.18 -12.41 -3.54
N PRO A 233 10.79 -13.46 -2.94
CA PRO A 233 11.26 -14.61 -3.70
C PRO A 233 10.16 -15.62 -4.05
N PHE A 234 8.94 -15.43 -3.53
CA PHE A 234 7.87 -16.39 -3.72
C PHE A 234 6.73 -15.85 -4.56
N THR A 235 6.10 -16.78 -5.25
CA THR A 235 4.77 -16.63 -5.80
C THR A 235 3.73 -16.75 -4.69
N LEU A 236 2.82 -15.77 -4.60
CA LEU A 236 1.71 -15.76 -3.65
C LEU A 236 0.41 -16.08 -4.36
N SER A 237 -0.43 -16.90 -3.74
CA SER A 237 -1.84 -17.00 -4.13
C SER A 237 -2.57 -15.69 -3.80
N PHE A 238 -3.71 -15.49 -4.43
CA PHE A 238 -4.55 -14.33 -4.14
C PHE A 238 -4.97 -14.23 -2.66
N ASN A 239 -5.30 -15.36 -2.02
CA ASN A 239 -5.65 -15.38 -0.60
C ASN A 239 -4.47 -14.95 0.27
N GLU A 240 -3.27 -15.45 -0.03
CA GLU A 240 -2.06 -15.05 0.70
C GLU A 240 -1.75 -13.56 0.52
N MET A 241 -2.00 -12.99 -0.67
CA MET A 241 -1.88 -11.54 -0.88
C MET A 241 -2.95 -10.74 -0.12
N ALA A 242 -4.18 -11.22 -0.08
CA ALA A 242 -5.29 -10.54 0.60
C ALA A 242 -5.13 -10.56 2.14
N GLU A 243 -4.54 -11.64 2.66
CA GLU A 243 -4.19 -11.78 4.09
C GLU A 243 -2.91 -11.01 4.43
N SER A 244 -1.97 -10.91 3.48
CA SER A 244 -0.72 -10.17 3.68
C SER A 244 -0.96 -8.67 3.73
N ARG A 245 -0.40 -8.03 4.76
CA ARG A 245 -0.36 -6.57 4.92
C ARG A 245 1.04 -6.00 4.79
N THR A 246 2.00 -6.84 4.41
CA THR A 246 3.41 -6.48 4.30
C THR A 246 3.65 -5.92 2.90
N LEU A 247 4.02 -4.65 2.83
CA LEU A 247 4.38 -3.97 1.58
C LEU A 247 5.86 -4.15 1.27
N ALA A 248 6.71 -4.05 2.29
CA ALA A 248 8.13 -4.34 2.16
C ALA A 248 8.67 -4.83 3.50
N LEU A 249 9.93 -5.28 3.50
CA LEU A 249 10.63 -5.79 4.67
C LEU A 249 12.08 -5.34 4.63
N ALA A 250 12.59 -4.80 5.74
CA ALA A 250 14.00 -4.64 6.00
C ALA A 250 14.38 -5.28 7.33
N ILE A 251 15.67 -5.59 7.49
CA ILE A 251 16.24 -5.90 8.80
C ILE A 251 16.79 -4.61 9.39
N SER A 252 16.52 -4.38 10.67
CA SER A 252 17.15 -3.31 11.44
C SER A 252 18.66 -3.36 11.29
N ASN A 253 19.30 -2.23 10.95
CA ASN A 253 20.75 -2.15 10.73
C ASN A 253 21.27 -3.03 9.56
N GLY A 254 20.39 -3.43 8.64
CA GLY A 254 20.73 -4.23 7.45
C GLY A 254 21.86 -3.63 6.61
N VAL A 255 22.03 -2.31 6.58
CA VAL A 255 23.12 -1.63 5.84
C VAL A 255 24.52 -2.10 6.24
N THR A 256 24.69 -2.63 7.46
CA THR A 256 25.97 -3.13 7.96
C THR A 256 26.15 -4.65 7.81
N MET A 257 25.11 -5.36 7.40
CA MET A 257 25.05 -6.83 7.37
C MET A 257 25.50 -7.40 6.01
N ARG A 258 26.48 -6.75 5.37
CA ARG A 258 26.90 -7.10 4.01
C ARG A 258 27.51 -8.50 3.98
N GLY A 259 26.96 -9.35 3.11
CA GLY A 259 27.36 -10.76 2.99
C GLY A 259 26.71 -11.68 4.01
N GLU A 260 25.89 -11.16 4.92
CA GLU A 260 25.05 -11.96 5.80
C GLU A 260 23.73 -12.33 5.12
N THR A 261 23.10 -13.39 5.61
CA THR A 261 21.84 -13.89 5.09
C THR A 261 20.82 -14.12 6.20
N VAL A 262 19.55 -13.92 5.90
CA VAL A 262 18.41 -14.19 6.77
C VAL A 262 17.49 -15.23 6.16
N GLN A 263 16.83 -16.03 7.00
CA GLN A 263 15.76 -16.91 6.55
C GLN A 263 14.41 -16.19 6.61
N LEU A 264 13.69 -16.22 5.49
CA LEU A 264 12.30 -15.81 5.41
C LEU A 264 11.42 -17.08 5.44
N ASP A 265 10.83 -17.34 6.59
CA ASP A 265 9.90 -18.46 6.80
C ASP A 265 8.45 -18.01 6.63
N ARG A 266 7.70 -18.71 5.77
CA ARG A 266 6.27 -18.47 5.57
C ARG A 266 5.43 -19.41 6.41
N THR A 267 4.22 -18.97 6.75
CA THR A 267 3.24 -19.75 7.53
C THR A 267 2.83 -21.05 6.86
N ASN A 268 2.94 -21.14 5.54
CA ASN A 268 2.67 -22.35 4.76
C ASN A 268 3.84 -23.36 4.76
N GLY A 269 4.91 -23.11 5.54
CA GLY A 269 6.07 -23.98 5.67
C GLY A 269 7.14 -23.81 4.59
N THR A 270 6.96 -22.88 3.64
CA THR A 270 8.00 -22.56 2.65
C THR A 270 8.99 -21.54 3.20
N SER A 271 10.27 -21.71 2.85
CA SER A 271 11.36 -20.83 3.32
C SER A 271 12.29 -20.43 2.18
N ALA A 272 12.88 -19.24 2.30
CA ALA A 272 13.87 -18.73 1.35
C ALA A 272 14.97 -18.00 2.11
N THR A 273 16.21 -18.16 1.64
CA THR A 273 17.36 -17.42 2.15
C THR A 273 17.51 -16.13 1.38
N LEU A 274 17.55 -15.01 2.10
CA LEU A 274 17.65 -13.67 1.56
C LEU A 274 18.93 -13.00 2.06
N ARG A 275 19.45 -12.03 1.31
CA ARG A 275 20.50 -11.14 1.79
C ARG A 275 19.95 -10.28 2.94
N ALA A 276 20.70 -10.16 4.03
CA ALA A 276 20.31 -9.35 5.18
C ALA A 276 20.47 -7.85 4.92
N ASP A 277 21.37 -7.46 4.02
CA ASP A 277 21.63 -6.11 3.54
C ASP A 277 20.76 -5.73 2.34
N ALA A 278 19.47 -6.04 2.40
CA ALA A 278 18.51 -5.65 1.37
C ALA A 278 17.13 -5.31 1.95
N VAL A 279 16.41 -4.45 1.23
CA VAL A 279 14.99 -4.18 1.42
C VAL A 279 14.20 -5.03 0.43
N VAL A 280 13.34 -5.91 0.93
CA VAL A 280 12.53 -6.83 0.14
C VAL A 280 11.20 -6.17 -0.21
N ILE A 281 10.89 -6.06 -1.49
CA ILE A 281 9.60 -5.51 -1.95
C ILE A 281 8.59 -6.64 -2.13
N ALA A 282 7.50 -6.59 -1.38
CA ALA A 282 6.46 -7.61 -1.38
C ALA A 282 5.40 -7.36 -2.48
N PRO A 283 4.67 -8.40 -2.93
CA PRO A 283 3.61 -8.27 -3.92
C PRO A 283 2.59 -7.15 -3.67
N VAL A 284 2.16 -7.00 -2.42
CA VAL A 284 1.11 -6.04 -2.03
C VAL A 284 1.55 -4.59 -2.24
N TYR A 285 2.86 -4.31 -2.25
CA TYR A 285 3.44 -3.00 -2.54
C TYR A 285 2.91 -2.39 -3.85
N PHE A 286 2.86 -3.20 -4.90
CA PHE A 286 2.52 -2.74 -6.24
C PHE A 286 1.03 -2.41 -6.40
N PHE A 287 0.22 -2.75 -5.39
CA PHE A 287 -1.21 -2.43 -5.34
C PHE A 287 -1.52 -1.30 -4.34
N ALA A 288 -0.51 -0.81 -3.61
CA ALA A 288 -0.65 0.33 -2.72
C ALA A 288 -0.76 1.65 -3.52
N SER A 289 -1.31 2.69 -2.89
CA SER A 289 -1.28 4.04 -3.47
C SER A 289 0.16 4.54 -3.57
N SER A 290 0.45 5.44 -4.51
CA SER A 290 1.79 6.04 -4.64
C SER A 290 2.26 6.68 -3.32
N ASP A 291 1.37 7.35 -2.58
CA ASP A 291 1.71 7.92 -1.27
C ASP A 291 2.23 6.85 -0.29
N LEU A 292 1.56 5.69 -0.25
CA LEU A 292 1.91 4.60 0.64
C LEU A 292 3.17 3.87 0.15
N GLN A 293 3.34 3.73 -1.15
CA GLN A 293 4.58 3.20 -1.75
C GLN A 293 5.80 4.06 -1.38
N ILE A 294 5.69 5.39 -1.49
CA ILE A 294 6.74 6.33 -1.10
C ILE A 294 7.04 6.22 0.39
N GLY A 295 5.98 6.24 1.22
CA GLY A 295 6.09 6.13 2.67
C GLY A 295 6.76 4.83 3.12
N THR A 296 6.35 3.70 2.54
CA THR A 296 6.91 2.38 2.83
C THR A 296 8.41 2.34 2.52
N LEU A 297 8.87 2.88 1.38
CA LEU A 297 10.31 2.87 1.09
C LEU A 297 11.10 3.65 2.15
N ILE A 298 10.60 4.81 2.59
CA ILE A 298 11.27 5.62 3.61
C ILE A 298 11.22 4.93 4.98
N HIS A 299 10.09 4.30 5.32
CA HIS A 299 9.91 3.51 6.54
C HIS A 299 10.92 2.36 6.61
N GLU A 300 10.97 1.51 5.59
CA GLU A 300 11.89 0.37 5.58
C GLU A 300 13.35 0.81 5.57
N LEU A 301 13.67 1.91 4.89
CA LEU A 301 15.02 2.46 4.92
C LEU A 301 15.41 3.02 6.29
N ALA A 302 14.45 3.53 7.08
CA ALA A 302 14.71 3.97 8.46
C ALA A 302 15.11 2.80 9.36
N HIS A 303 14.46 1.63 9.22
CA HIS A 303 14.91 0.38 9.85
C HIS A 303 16.28 -0.03 9.33
N PHE A 304 16.43 -0.09 8.01
CA PHE A 304 17.62 -0.59 7.33
C PHE A 304 18.91 0.13 7.73
N VAL A 305 18.85 1.47 7.86
CA VAL A 305 19.98 2.30 8.27
C VAL A 305 20.04 2.57 9.78
N GLY A 306 19.02 2.11 10.51
CA GLY A 306 18.90 2.25 11.95
C GLY A 306 19.95 1.44 12.71
N ARG A 307 19.89 1.52 14.04
CA ARG A 307 20.71 0.67 14.91
C ARG A 307 20.09 -0.73 15.04
N PRO A 308 20.88 -1.75 15.41
CA PRO A 308 20.36 -3.11 15.53
C PRO A 308 19.32 -3.22 16.64
N ASP A 309 18.46 -4.23 16.52
CA ASP A 309 17.41 -4.53 17.50
C ASP A 309 17.96 -4.56 18.93
N GLY A 310 17.25 -3.90 19.85
CA GLY A 310 17.61 -3.79 21.26
C GLY A 310 18.60 -2.66 21.59
N HIS A 311 19.15 -1.97 20.58
CA HIS A 311 19.91 -0.75 20.82
C HIS A 311 18.98 0.41 21.27
N PRO A 312 19.39 1.30 22.20
CA PRO A 312 18.54 2.43 22.63
C PRO A 312 18.10 3.38 21.51
N ASP A 313 18.93 3.55 20.48
CA ASP A 313 18.63 4.30 19.25
C ASP A 313 18.11 3.41 18.10
N CYS A 314 17.62 2.20 18.37
CA CYS A 314 16.93 1.40 17.36
C CYS A 314 15.72 2.18 16.83
N ILE A 315 15.49 2.07 15.52
CA ILE A 315 14.26 2.58 14.91
C ILE A 315 13.33 1.38 14.81
N ASP A 316 12.21 1.43 15.53
CA ASP A 316 11.28 0.33 15.69
C ASP A 316 9.95 0.63 14.98
N ASP A 317 9.12 -0.40 14.85
CA ASP A 317 7.70 -0.23 14.56
C ASP A 317 6.94 0.26 15.80
N PRO A 318 5.75 0.88 15.64
CA PRO A 318 4.85 1.15 16.75
C PRO A 318 4.57 -0.13 17.59
N PRO A 319 4.41 -0.04 18.93
CA PRO A 319 4.23 -1.20 19.80
C PRO A 319 2.98 -2.04 19.48
N ASP A 320 1.89 -1.38 19.08
CA ASP A 320 0.65 -2.00 18.62
C ASP A 320 0.68 -2.31 17.11
N ARG A 321 1.81 -2.02 16.44
CA ARG A 321 2.03 -2.16 15.00
C ARG A 321 0.97 -1.41 14.17
N SER A 322 0.37 -0.38 14.75
CA SER A 322 -0.62 0.46 14.11
C SER A 322 -0.01 1.79 13.74
N SER A 323 -0.01 2.09 12.43
CA SER A 323 0.37 3.38 11.88
C SER A 323 -0.81 4.38 11.86
N SER A 324 -1.90 4.10 12.58
CA SER A 324 -3.04 5.02 12.64
C SER A 324 -2.69 6.29 13.41
N ASP A 325 -3.26 7.44 13.00
CA ASP A 325 -3.05 8.71 13.70
C ASP A 325 -3.38 8.60 15.20
N ALA A 326 -4.42 7.84 15.56
CA ALA A 326 -4.80 7.62 16.94
C ALA A 326 -3.75 6.81 17.72
N SER A 327 -3.15 5.79 17.10
CA SER A 327 -2.08 5.00 17.72
C SER A 327 -0.80 5.80 17.86
N LEU A 328 -0.40 6.52 16.82
CA LEU A 328 0.81 7.35 16.83
C LEU A 328 0.69 8.51 17.81
N ALA A 329 -0.48 9.14 17.93
CA ALA A 329 -0.72 10.23 18.86
C ALA A 329 -0.55 9.81 20.33
N ARG A 330 -0.85 8.55 20.66
CA ARG A 330 -0.69 7.99 22.02
C ARG A 330 0.75 7.67 22.39
N LEU A 331 1.69 7.70 21.44
CA LEU A 331 3.09 7.39 21.72
C LEU A 331 3.74 8.48 22.58
N PRO A 332 4.50 8.09 23.63
CA PRO A 332 5.32 9.02 24.41
C PRO A 332 6.24 9.87 23.52
N PRO A 333 6.46 11.15 23.84
CA PRO A 333 7.32 12.05 23.05
C PRO A 333 8.71 11.48 22.75
N ASP A 334 9.36 10.90 23.75
CA ASP A 334 10.70 10.31 23.68
C ASP A 334 10.78 9.06 22.80
N ARG A 335 9.64 8.40 22.52
CA ARG A 335 9.58 7.23 21.64
C ARG A 335 9.50 7.61 20.16
N ARG A 336 8.95 8.79 19.81
CA ARG A 336 8.69 9.15 18.40
C ARG A 336 9.94 9.18 17.50
N PRO A 337 11.11 9.69 17.95
CA PRO A 337 12.36 9.65 17.17
C PRO A 337 12.85 8.22 16.83
N ARG A 338 12.32 7.22 17.54
CA ARG A 338 12.68 5.80 17.44
C ARG A 338 11.61 4.98 16.72
N ILE A 339 10.70 5.62 15.99
CA ILE A 339 9.63 4.91 15.27
C ILE A 339 9.69 5.26 13.78
N ALA A 340 9.85 4.24 12.92
CA ALA A 340 10.06 4.41 11.47
C ALA A 340 8.94 5.20 10.79
N GLU A 341 7.70 5.02 11.25
CA GLU A 341 6.52 5.71 10.71
C GLU A 341 6.66 7.24 10.71
N PHE A 342 7.26 7.82 11.76
CA PHE A 342 7.44 9.28 11.83
C PHE A 342 8.47 9.79 10.82
N TYR A 343 9.44 8.97 10.40
CA TYR A 343 10.37 9.35 9.34
C TYR A 343 9.66 9.43 7.98
N ALA A 344 8.81 8.45 7.70
CA ALA A 344 7.99 8.44 6.48
C ALA A 344 7.02 9.63 6.45
N LEU A 345 6.28 9.86 7.54
CA LEU A 345 5.31 10.96 7.66
C LEU A 345 5.98 12.34 7.57
N PHE A 346 7.08 12.55 8.29
CA PHE A 346 7.81 13.81 8.27
C PHE A 346 8.38 14.12 6.89
N ALA A 347 9.02 13.16 6.23
CA ALA A 347 9.59 13.36 4.89
C ALA A 347 8.53 13.64 3.84
N PHE A 348 7.40 12.93 3.92
CA PHE A 348 6.28 13.13 3.02
C PHE A 348 5.68 14.53 3.19
N GLU A 349 5.38 14.95 4.42
CA GLU A 349 4.78 16.26 4.68
C GLU A 349 5.77 17.41 4.38
N ALA A 350 7.06 17.23 4.67
CA ALA A 350 8.10 18.19 4.31
C ALA A 350 8.20 18.43 2.79
N HIS A 351 7.82 17.45 1.98
CA HIS A 351 7.87 17.54 0.53
C HIS A 351 6.57 18.02 -0.10
N PHE A 352 5.45 17.41 0.26
CA PHE A 352 4.16 17.69 -0.36
C PHE A 352 3.33 18.76 0.36
N GLY A 353 3.72 19.17 1.58
CA GLY A 353 2.95 20.12 2.39
C GLY A 353 1.58 19.59 2.83
N ARG A 354 1.38 18.26 2.80
CA ARG A 354 0.14 17.59 3.22
C ARG A 354 0.44 16.28 3.95
N SER A 355 -0.53 15.81 4.73
CA SER A 355 -0.45 14.47 5.35
C SER A 355 -0.49 13.36 4.28
N MET A 356 0.21 12.27 4.57
CA MET A 356 0.21 11.03 3.78
C MET A 356 -1.13 10.31 3.91
N PHE A 357 -1.70 10.24 5.11
CA PHE A 357 -3.02 9.69 5.35
C PHE A 357 -4.07 10.79 5.14
N ARG A 358 -4.89 10.67 4.09
CA ARG A 358 -6.08 11.52 3.93
C ARG A 358 -7.15 11.11 4.96
N VAL A 359 -7.02 11.58 6.19
CA VAL A 359 -8.14 11.74 7.14
C VAL A 359 -7.98 13.08 7.86
N LEU A 360 -8.88 14.01 7.54
CA LEU A 360 -9.42 15.08 8.38
C LEU A 360 -8.59 15.49 9.62
N LEU A 361 -7.57 16.33 9.43
CA LEU A 361 -7.29 17.37 10.42
C LEU A 361 -8.11 18.60 10.04
N GLN A 362 -9.41 18.54 10.31
CA GLN A 362 -10.19 19.75 10.59
C GLN A 362 -9.93 20.08 12.06
N PHE A 363 -9.28 21.22 12.30
CA PHE A 363 -9.44 21.93 13.56
C PHE A 363 -10.87 22.45 13.67
#